data_AF-A0A849FAR2-F1
#
_entry.id   AF-A0A849FAR2-F1
#
_cell.length_a   1.000
_cell.length_b   1.000
_cell.length_c   1.000
_cell.angle_alpha   90.00
_cell.angle_beta   90.00
_cell.angle_gamma   90.00
#
_symmetry.space_group_name_H-M   'P 1'
#
loop_
_entity.id
_entity.type
_entity.pdbx_description
1 polymer ?
#
loop_
_entity_poly.entity_id
_entity_poly.type
_entity_poly.pdbx_seq_one_letter_code
_entity_poly.pdbx_strand_id
1 'polypeptide(L)'
;MIARRFFSVLVIGLALGAPAEALDLSLPAAARMTAASQSPLDSHSMAVTPWEDGRLELVITEGSVSRQAWVLPATSLTTLQILEPLRTQLEAEGYVILFECADVACGGFDFRYALPLLPEPDMHVDLGDYRYLAAERPGDPVTERLSLVVS
;
A
#
# COMPACT_ATOMS: atom_id res chain seq x y z
N MET A 1 -18.84 -48.47 43.07
CA MET A 1 -18.97 -47.85 41.73
C MET A 1 -19.39 -46.40 41.90
N ILE A 2 -18.46 -45.45 41.87
CA ILE A 2 -18.75 -44.00 41.76
C ILE A 2 -17.77 -43.46 40.72
N ALA A 3 -18.28 -43.15 39.51
CA ALA A 3 -17.51 -42.60 38.42
C ALA A 3 -17.51 -41.07 38.51
N ARG A 4 -16.37 -40.47 38.88
CA ARG A 4 -16.16 -39.01 38.78
C ARG A 4 -15.86 -38.67 37.32
N ARG A 5 -16.83 -38.07 36.64
CA ARG A 5 -16.67 -37.47 35.31
C ARG A 5 -15.88 -36.17 35.47
N PHE A 6 -14.64 -36.15 35.00
CA PHE A 6 -13.86 -34.92 34.85
C PHE A 6 -14.41 -34.17 33.63
N PHE A 7 -15.05 -33.03 33.88
CA PHE A 7 -15.51 -32.13 32.84
C PHE A 7 -14.33 -31.23 32.45
N SER A 8 -13.61 -31.61 31.40
CA SER A 8 -12.54 -30.78 30.84
C SER A 8 -13.18 -29.60 30.11
N VAL A 9 -13.10 -28.41 30.71
CA VAL A 9 -13.47 -27.14 30.06
C VAL A 9 -12.35 -26.78 29.09
N LEU A 10 -12.61 -26.92 27.79
CA LEU A 10 -11.74 -26.44 26.73
C LEU A 10 -11.91 -24.92 26.63
N VAL A 11 -10.96 -24.17 27.18
CA VAL A 11 -10.86 -22.72 26.99
C VAL A 11 -10.34 -22.48 25.58
N ILE A 12 -11.24 -22.17 24.65
CA ILE A 12 -10.90 -21.69 23.31
C ILE A 12 -10.38 -20.27 23.49
N GLY A 13 -9.06 -20.08 23.43
CA GLY A 13 -8.44 -18.76 23.42
C GLY A 13 -8.81 -18.04 22.13
N LEU A 14 -9.60 -16.97 22.25
CA LEU A 14 -9.76 -15.99 21.18
C LEU A 14 -8.40 -15.33 20.94
N ALA A 15 -7.73 -15.71 19.85
CA ALA A 15 -6.61 -14.95 19.31
C ALA A 15 -7.18 -13.63 18.77
N LEU A 16 -7.20 -12.61 19.63
CA LEU A 16 -7.38 -11.23 19.20
C LEU A 16 -6.17 -10.89 18.31
N GLY A 17 -6.38 -10.85 17.00
CA GLY A 17 -5.40 -10.30 16.08
C GLY A 17 -5.06 -8.89 16.52
N ALA A 18 -3.77 -8.60 16.73
CA ALA A 18 -3.32 -7.26 17.07
C ALA A 18 -3.81 -6.28 15.99
N PRO A 19 -4.22 -5.05 16.37
CA PRO A 19 -4.51 -4.02 15.39
C PRO A 19 -3.27 -3.84 14.51
N ALA A 20 -3.44 -3.95 13.19
CA ALA A 20 -2.43 -3.51 12.26
C ALA A 20 -2.27 -1.99 12.49
N GLU A 21 -1.14 -1.58 13.06
CA GLU A 21 -0.79 -0.16 13.14
C GLU A 21 -0.72 0.35 11.69
N ALA A 22 -1.56 1.34 11.38
CA ALA A 22 -1.54 1.95 10.07
C ALA A 22 -0.21 2.71 9.91
N LEU A 23 0.48 2.47 8.79
CA LEU A 23 1.67 3.23 8.44
C LEU A 23 1.35 4.73 8.43
N ASP A 24 1.96 5.49 9.33
CA ASP A 24 1.73 6.92 9.48
C ASP A 24 2.81 7.71 8.73
N LEU A 25 2.53 8.01 7.46
CA LEU A 25 3.40 8.86 6.64
C LEU A 25 3.14 10.33 6.94
N SER A 26 4.20 11.07 7.27
CA SER A 26 4.16 12.53 7.35
C SER A 26 4.07 13.13 5.95
N LEU A 27 2.83 13.44 5.56
CA LEU A 27 2.52 14.12 4.30
C LEU A 27 2.79 15.63 4.40
N PRO A 28 2.92 16.35 3.26
CA PRO A 28 3.04 17.80 3.29
C PRO A 28 1.85 18.44 4.01
N ALA A 29 2.09 19.51 4.77
CA ALA A 29 1.09 20.07 5.69
C ALA A 29 -0.25 20.49 5.06
N ALA A 30 -0.26 20.79 3.76
CA ALA A 30 -1.47 21.14 3.02
C ALA A 30 -2.30 19.93 2.56
N ALA A 31 -1.77 18.70 2.67
CA ALA A 31 -2.43 17.48 2.21
C ALA A 31 -3.75 17.27 2.96
N ARG A 32 -4.77 16.87 2.21
CA ARG A 32 -6.11 16.56 2.74
C ARG A 32 -6.53 15.20 2.24
N MET A 33 -6.92 14.31 3.13
CA MET A 33 -7.46 13.01 2.74
C MET A 33 -8.80 13.22 2.03
N THR A 34 -8.93 12.67 0.82
CA THR A 34 -10.15 12.74 0.01
C THR A 34 -10.97 11.46 0.10
N ALA A 35 -10.30 10.31 0.22
CA ALA A 35 -10.94 9.02 0.37
C ALA A 35 -10.06 8.05 1.15
N ALA A 36 -10.71 7.10 1.83
CA ALA A 36 -10.07 5.98 2.48
C ALA A 36 -10.98 4.75 2.39
N SER A 37 -10.35 3.58 2.26
CA SER A 37 -11.02 2.29 2.35
C SER A 37 -10.15 1.32 3.14
N GLN A 38 -10.79 0.45 3.91
CA GLN A 38 -10.13 -0.61 4.65
C GLN A 38 -10.91 -1.89 4.48
N SER A 39 -10.23 -2.96 4.08
CA SER A 39 -10.78 -4.30 4.04
C SER A 39 -9.96 -5.21 4.95
N PRO A 40 -10.58 -5.95 5.88
CA PRO A 40 -9.84 -6.86 6.77
C PRO A 40 -9.25 -8.06 6.01
N LEU A 41 -9.78 -8.38 4.83
CA LEU A 41 -9.27 -9.42 3.96
C LEU A 41 -9.55 -9.04 2.50
N ASP A 42 -8.48 -8.71 1.77
CA ASP A 42 -8.50 -8.36 0.35
C ASP A 42 -7.12 -8.70 -0.27
N SER A 43 -7.01 -8.55 -1.58
CA SER A 43 -5.76 -8.70 -2.32
C SER A 43 -5.19 -7.33 -2.70
N HIS A 44 -3.87 -7.21 -2.65
CA HIS A 44 -3.12 -6.06 -3.14
C HIS A 44 -2.08 -6.52 -4.17
N SER A 45 -2.11 -5.93 -5.36
CA SER A 45 -1.12 -6.15 -6.43
C SER A 45 -0.18 -4.96 -6.54
N MET A 46 1.13 -5.22 -6.45
CA MET A 46 2.19 -4.23 -6.65
C MET A 46 2.95 -4.54 -7.93
N ALA A 47 3.15 -3.54 -8.78
CA ALA A 47 4.04 -3.66 -9.91
C ALA A 47 5.50 -3.60 -9.46
N VAL A 48 6.33 -4.52 -9.95
CA VAL A 48 7.78 -4.56 -9.65
C VAL A 48 8.66 -4.43 -10.89
N THR A 49 8.04 -4.23 -12.06
CA THR A 49 8.70 -3.91 -13.33
C THR A 49 7.91 -2.81 -14.03
N PRO A 50 8.48 -2.10 -15.02
CA PRO A 50 7.66 -1.31 -15.92
C PRO A 50 6.75 -2.21 -16.76
N TRP A 51 5.73 -1.60 -17.39
CA TRP A 51 5.00 -2.22 -18.47
C TRP A 51 5.81 -2.13 -19.76
N GLU A 52 6.21 -3.28 -20.31
CA GLU A 52 7.01 -3.36 -21.54
C GLU A 52 6.58 -4.59 -22.35
N ASP A 53 6.43 -4.43 -23.67
CA ASP A 53 6.04 -5.50 -24.60
C ASP A 53 4.80 -6.30 -24.17
N GLY A 54 3.80 -5.62 -23.59
CA GLY A 54 2.56 -6.23 -23.12
C GLY A 54 2.71 -7.06 -21.85
N ARG A 55 3.79 -6.86 -21.10
CA ARG A 55 4.09 -7.58 -19.86
C ARG A 55 4.24 -6.62 -18.70
N LEU A 56 3.77 -7.07 -17.54
CA LEU A 56 3.94 -6.41 -16.25
C LEU A 56 4.07 -7.47 -15.17
N GLU A 57 5.13 -7.41 -14.38
CA GLU A 57 5.29 -8.30 -13.23
C GLU A 57 4.59 -7.70 -12.00
N LEU A 58 3.70 -8.49 -11.40
CA LEU A 58 2.94 -8.12 -10.22
C LEU A 58 3.28 -9.06 -9.05
N VAL A 59 3.57 -8.48 -7.90
CA VAL A 59 3.59 -9.19 -6.62
C VAL A 59 2.21 -9.04 -5.98
N ILE A 60 1.50 -10.16 -5.80
CA ILE A 60 0.18 -10.20 -5.19
C ILE A 60 0.32 -10.65 -3.72
N THR A 61 -0.31 -9.91 -2.82
CA THR A 61 -0.36 -10.22 -1.38
C THR A 61 -1.81 -10.17 -0.90
N GLU A 62 -2.15 -11.03 0.05
CA GLU A 62 -3.48 -11.08 0.67
C GLU A 62 -3.39 -10.72 2.15
N GLY A 63 -4.42 -10.05 2.67
CA GLY A 63 -4.50 -9.70 4.08
C GLY A 63 -5.39 -8.48 4.32
N SER A 64 -5.14 -7.78 5.43
CA SER A 64 -5.76 -6.48 5.67
C SER A 64 -5.18 -5.46 4.69
N VAL A 65 -6.04 -4.81 3.89
CA VAL A 65 -5.63 -3.81 2.91
C VAL A 65 -6.26 -2.47 3.27
N SER A 66 -5.41 -1.45 3.42
CA SER A 66 -5.81 -0.05 3.58
C SER A 66 -5.40 0.73 2.34
N ARG A 67 -6.32 1.53 1.80
CA ARG A 67 -6.06 2.44 0.67
C ARG A 67 -6.52 3.83 1.05
N GLN A 68 -5.66 4.82 0.83
CA GLN A 68 -5.92 6.21 1.15
C GLN A 68 -5.55 7.06 -0.07
N ALA A 69 -6.37 8.06 -0.35
CA ALA A 69 -6.10 9.09 -1.35
C ALA A 69 -6.04 10.45 -0.65
N TRP A 70 -5.08 11.26 -1.07
CA TRP A 70 -4.88 12.61 -0.57
C TRP A 70 -4.76 13.60 -1.72
N VAL A 71 -5.29 14.81 -1.50
CA VAL A 71 -5.11 15.95 -2.39
C VAL A 71 -4.18 16.96 -1.75
N LEU A 72 -3.22 17.44 -2.55
CA LEU A 72 -2.40 18.61 -2.24
C LEU A 72 -2.97 19.81 -3.00
N PRO A 73 -3.69 20.71 -2.32
CA PRO A 73 -4.29 21.88 -2.95
C PRO A 73 -3.22 22.88 -3.38
N ALA A 74 -3.20 23.24 -4.66
CA ALA A 74 -2.40 24.34 -5.21
C ALA A 74 -0.95 24.36 -4.69
N THR A 75 -0.20 23.31 -5.03
CA THR A 75 1.23 23.19 -4.71
C THR A 75 2.10 23.55 -5.93
N SER A 76 3.29 24.08 -5.69
CA SER A 76 4.34 24.22 -6.71
C SER A 76 5.39 23.11 -6.63
N LEU A 77 5.17 22.11 -5.79
CA LEU A 77 6.06 20.96 -5.64
C LEU A 77 5.91 20.05 -6.84
N THR A 78 7.03 19.53 -7.35
CA THR A 78 7.01 18.46 -8.34
C THR A 78 6.65 17.13 -7.68
N THR A 79 6.18 16.16 -8.47
CA THR A 79 5.93 14.79 -8.00
C THR A 79 7.16 14.17 -7.32
N LEU A 80 8.38 14.51 -7.76
CA LEU A 80 9.63 14.05 -7.11
C LEU A 80 9.82 14.68 -5.73
N GLN A 81 9.57 15.98 -5.59
CA GLN A 81 9.70 16.68 -4.31
C GLN A 81 8.68 16.20 -3.27
N ILE A 82 7.57 15.61 -3.72
CA ILE A 82 6.59 14.96 -2.84
C ILE A 82 7.01 13.51 -2.54
N LEU A 83 7.45 12.74 -3.54
CA LEU A 83 7.80 11.32 -3.36
C LEU A 83 9.07 11.12 -2.52
N GLU A 84 10.10 11.95 -2.71
CA GLU A 84 11.40 11.75 -2.06
C GLU A 84 11.32 11.72 -0.53
N PRO A 85 10.63 12.66 0.15
CA PRO A 85 10.48 12.60 1.60
C PRO A 85 9.67 11.39 2.08
N LEU A 86 8.73 10.89 1.27
CA LEU A 86 7.93 9.70 1.60
C LEU A 86 8.77 8.44 1.47
N ARG A 87 9.60 8.34 0.43
CA ARG A 87 10.58 7.25 0.28
C ARG A 87 11.54 7.20 1.47
N THR A 88 12.11 8.34 1.83
CA THR A 88 13.03 8.43 2.98
C THR A 88 12.36 7.98 4.29
N GLN A 89 11.07 8.29 4.48
CA GLN A 89 10.30 7.78 5.63
C GLN A 89 10.10 6.26 5.57
N LEU A 90 9.76 5.70 4.41
CA LEU A 90 9.63 4.25 4.23
C LEU A 90 10.93 3.52 4.55
N GLU A 91 12.05 3.99 4.01
CA GLU A 91 13.37 3.41 4.26
C GLU A 91 13.75 3.49 5.74
N ALA A 92 13.45 4.61 6.42
CA ALA A 92 13.66 4.78 7.85
C ALA A 92 12.80 3.81 8.70
N GLU A 93 11.62 3.47 8.21
CA GLU A 93 10.71 2.48 8.79
C GLU A 93 11.12 1.02 8.45
N GLY A 94 12.23 0.81 7.71
CA GLY A 94 12.75 -0.50 7.37
C GLY A 94 12.14 -1.14 6.13
N TYR A 95 11.41 -0.37 5.32
CA TYR A 95 10.98 -0.83 4.00
C TYR A 95 12.16 -0.86 3.01
N VAL A 96 12.15 -1.87 2.15
CA VAL A 96 13.03 -2.02 1.00
C VAL A 96 12.26 -1.65 -0.25
N ILE A 97 12.80 -0.72 -1.03
CA ILE A 97 12.22 -0.33 -2.32
C ILE A 97 12.45 -1.45 -3.33
N LEU A 98 11.37 -1.99 -3.88
CA LEU A 98 11.40 -3.05 -4.88
C LEU A 98 11.43 -2.49 -6.30
N PHE A 99 10.70 -1.40 -6.54
CA PHE A 99 10.59 -0.78 -7.84
C PHE A 99 10.17 0.69 -7.74
N GLU A 100 10.70 1.52 -8.62
CA GLU A 100 10.31 2.91 -8.78
C GLU A 100 10.42 3.32 -10.25
N CYS A 101 9.45 4.12 -10.71
CA CYS A 101 9.46 4.71 -12.03
C CYS A 101 8.72 6.05 -12.04
N ALA A 102 8.88 6.81 -13.12
CA ALA A 102 8.12 8.03 -13.40
C ALA A 102 7.47 7.91 -14.77
N ASP A 103 6.27 8.47 -14.93
CA ASP A 103 5.62 8.74 -16.21
C ASP A 103 5.72 7.62 -17.27
N VAL A 104 6.23 7.92 -18.46
CA VAL A 104 6.43 6.99 -19.57
C VAL A 104 7.44 5.89 -19.24
N ALA A 105 8.38 6.12 -18.31
CA ALA A 105 9.33 5.09 -17.90
C ALA A 105 8.66 3.96 -17.08
N CYS A 106 7.44 4.18 -16.57
CA CYS A 106 6.63 3.11 -16.01
C CYS A 106 5.96 2.23 -17.08
N GLY A 107 5.90 2.69 -18.33
CA GLY A 107 5.09 2.08 -19.39
C GLY A 107 3.70 2.72 -19.59
N GLY A 108 3.51 3.94 -19.07
CA GLY A 108 2.40 4.83 -19.42
C GLY A 108 1.01 4.33 -19.00
N PHE A 109 0.05 4.47 -19.92
CA PHE A 109 -1.37 4.18 -19.67
C PHE A 109 -1.59 2.75 -19.14
N ASP A 110 -1.04 1.74 -19.82
CA ASP A 110 -1.28 0.33 -19.45
C ASP A 110 -0.78 0.03 -18.03
N PHE A 111 0.36 0.60 -17.64
CA PHE A 111 0.88 0.48 -16.29
C PHE A 111 -0.10 1.06 -15.26
N ARG A 112 -0.54 2.32 -15.43
CA ARG A 112 -1.46 2.98 -14.48
C ARG A 112 -2.78 2.24 -14.33
N TYR A 113 -3.33 1.67 -15.40
CA TYR A 113 -4.60 0.94 -15.35
C TYR A 113 -4.47 -0.46 -14.74
N ALA A 114 -3.27 -1.03 -14.70
CA ALA A 114 -3.00 -2.29 -14.00
C ALA A 114 -2.87 -2.13 -12.47
N LEU A 115 -2.72 -0.90 -11.96
CA LEU A 115 -2.56 -0.64 -10.53
C LEU A 115 -3.91 -0.61 -9.79
N PRO A 116 -4.00 -1.18 -8.57
CA PRO A 116 -5.23 -1.25 -7.78
C PRO A 116 -5.48 0.04 -6.98
N LEU A 117 -5.57 1.17 -7.68
CA LEU A 117 -5.82 2.50 -7.09
C LEU A 117 -7.30 2.73 -6.80
N LEU A 118 -7.59 3.70 -5.93
CA LEU A 118 -8.96 4.18 -5.74
C LEU A 118 -9.48 4.77 -7.07
N PRO A 119 -10.77 4.58 -7.41
CA PRO A 119 -11.31 5.04 -8.68
C PRO A 119 -11.51 6.55 -8.70
N GLU A 120 -11.74 7.12 -9.88
CA GLU A 120 -12.27 8.48 -9.98
C GLU A 120 -13.69 8.54 -9.39
N PRO A 121 -14.09 9.66 -8.75
CA PRO A 121 -13.35 10.92 -8.60
C PRO A 121 -12.39 10.97 -7.40
N ASP A 122 -12.28 9.90 -6.61
CA ASP A 122 -11.55 9.90 -5.33
C ASP A 122 -10.03 10.05 -5.51
N MET A 123 -9.49 9.47 -6.59
CA MET A 123 -8.06 9.55 -6.94
C MET A 123 -7.88 9.73 -8.46
N HIS A 124 -7.56 10.96 -8.85
CA HIS A 124 -7.10 11.27 -10.20
C HIS A 124 -5.58 11.10 -10.29
N VAL A 125 -5.09 10.62 -11.44
CA VAL A 125 -3.65 10.50 -11.73
C VAL A 125 -3.40 11.05 -13.12
N ASP A 126 -2.55 12.06 -13.21
CA ASP A 126 -2.06 12.62 -14.46
C ASP A 126 -1.05 11.66 -15.08
N LEU A 127 -1.42 11.05 -16.20
CA LEU A 127 -0.55 10.13 -16.93
C LEU A 127 0.71 10.79 -17.50
N GLY A 128 0.75 12.13 -17.58
CA GLY A 128 1.89 12.91 -18.02
C GLY A 128 2.89 13.28 -16.91
N ASP A 129 2.49 13.22 -15.65
CA ASP A 129 3.34 13.52 -14.49
C ASP A 129 2.88 12.73 -13.27
N TYR A 130 3.34 11.49 -13.17
CA TYR A 130 3.19 10.70 -11.95
C TYR A 130 4.46 9.93 -11.64
N ARG A 131 4.57 9.51 -10.38
CA ARG A 131 5.60 8.60 -9.91
C ARG A 131 4.99 7.44 -9.16
N TYR A 132 5.58 6.28 -9.35
CA TYR A 132 5.19 5.05 -8.69
C TYR A 132 6.36 4.53 -7.85
N LEU A 133 6.06 4.01 -6.66
CA LEU A 133 7.00 3.33 -5.80
C LEU A 133 6.33 2.09 -5.21
N ALA A 134 7.02 0.95 -5.28
CA ALA A 134 6.65 -0.30 -4.62
C ALA A 134 7.70 -0.64 -3.57
N ALA A 135 7.27 -1.00 -2.36
CA ALA A 135 8.18 -1.35 -1.28
C ALA A 135 7.61 -2.45 -0.39
N GLU A 136 8.50 -3.20 0.25
CA GLU A 136 8.13 -4.22 1.23
C GLU A 136 8.98 -4.11 2.49
N ARG A 137 8.40 -4.47 3.63
CA ARG A 137 9.08 -4.59 4.90
C ARG A 137 8.91 -6.02 5.42
N PRO A 138 9.99 -6.83 5.47
CA PRO A 138 9.92 -8.14 6.07
C PRO A 138 9.48 -8.04 7.54
N GLY A 139 8.52 -8.86 7.93
CA GLY A 139 8.04 -8.99 9.30
C GLY A 139 7.87 -10.45 9.69
N ASP A 140 7.78 -10.72 10.99
CA ASP A 140 7.48 -12.05 11.53
C ASP A 140 6.08 -12.02 12.14
N PRO A 141 5.07 -12.75 11.60
CA PRO A 141 5.16 -13.75 10.53
C PRO A 141 4.83 -13.23 9.12
N VAL A 142 4.53 -11.94 8.95
CA VAL A 142 3.98 -11.38 7.70
C VAL A 142 4.89 -10.28 7.15
N THR A 143 5.19 -10.35 5.84
CA THR A 143 5.80 -9.24 5.10
C THR A 143 4.75 -8.17 4.80
N GLU A 144 4.98 -6.96 5.27
CA GLU A 144 4.18 -5.79 4.90
C GLU A 144 4.58 -5.28 3.52
N ARG A 145 3.60 -4.85 2.74
CA ARG A 145 3.76 -4.47 1.35
C ARG A 145 2.95 -3.22 1.05
N LEU A 146 3.55 -2.25 0.37
CA LEU A 146 2.85 -1.06 -0.08
C LEU A 146 3.24 -0.63 -1.49
N SER A 147 2.34 0.12 -2.11
CA SER A 147 2.65 0.95 -3.26
C SER A 147 2.19 2.39 -3.04
N LEU A 148 2.99 3.36 -3.49
CA LEU A 148 2.64 4.77 -3.54
C LEU A 148 2.53 5.24 -5.00
N VAL A 149 1.54 6.09 -5.26
CA VAL A 149 1.41 6.86 -6.49
C VAL A 149 1.29 8.33 -6.12
N VAL A 150 2.16 9.15 -6.70
CA VAL A 150 2.17 10.61 -6.55
C VAL A 150 1.95 11.22 -7.92
N SER A 151 1.01 12.16 -8.03
CA SER A 151 0.62 12.84 -9.27
C SER A 151 0.25 14.29 -8.99
#